data_AF-A0A2E4DD85-F1
#
_entry.id   AF-A0A2E4DD85-F1
#
_cell.length_a   1.000
_cell.length_b   1.000
_cell.length_c   1.000
_cell.angle_alpha   90.00
_cell.angle_beta   90.00
_cell.angle_gamma   90.00
#
_symmetry.space_group_name_H-M   'P 1'
#
loop_
_entity.id
_entity.type
_entity.pdbx_description
1 polymer ?
#
loop_
_entity_poly.entity_id
_entity_poly.type
_entity_poly.pdbx_seq_one_letter_code
_entity_poly.pdbx_strand_id
1 'polypeptide(L)'
;MAKKAALAAGRIIQNADRSELEVEKKEGGSNLASQVVTEIDLQAQAAILDILSPTLKKFDLGLLAEESNDDGSRFIKDYFWCIDPLDGTLAFSRDEDGYSVSIALVSRDGTPIIGVVYNPRTNSLYHAIKGQGAFKNDKAFNVENKNNKLTLLYDQSFLKIENYDEEIEKLENLAKEQELEGIEHSPLGGAVMNAITTIELAPALYYKHPKKELGGGSIWDFAASSVIHSEAGGQNSNFYGDPLDLNRADSSFMNHEGVIFVAGDIPHPWHKQR
;
A
#
# COMPACT_ATOMS: atom_id res chain seq x y z
N MET A 1 1.47 -11.87 -15.88
CA MET A 1 0.32 -12.55 -15.21
C MET A 1 -0.25 -11.68 -14.10
N ALA A 2 0.55 -11.16 -13.17
CA ALA A 2 0.09 -10.25 -12.10
C ALA A 2 -0.77 -9.07 -12.58
N LYS A 3 -0.38 -8.34 -13.65
CA LYS A 3 -1.23 -7.29 -14.26
C LYS A 3 -2.64 -7.78 -14.63
N LYS A 4 -2.74 -8.97 -15.23
CA LYS A 4 -4.02 -9.58 -15.60
C LYS A 4 -4.85 -9.96 -14.36
N ALA A 5 -4.19 -10.46 -13.32
CA ALA A 5 -4.83 -10.81 -12.04
C ALA A 5 -5.39 -9.57 -11.34
N ALA A 6 -4.60 -8.50 -11.23
CA ALA A 6 -5.04 -7.23 -10.64
C ALA A 6 -6.25 -6.63 -11.38
N LEU A 7 -6.22 -6.64 -12.73
CA LEU A 7 -7.35 -6.20 -13.54
C LEU A 7 -8.60 -7.09 -13.39
N ALA A 8 -8.44 -8.38 -13.14
CA ALA A 8 -9.56 -9.30 -12.92
C ALA A 8 -10.26 -9.02 -11.58
N ALA A 9 -9.48 -8.91 -10.48
CA ALA A 9 -10.01 -8.48 -9.18
C ALA A 9 -10.63 -7.07 -9.25
N GLY A 10 -9.95 -6.14 -9.92
CA GLY A 10 -10.44 -4.79 -10.12
C GLY A 10 -11.82 -4.71 -10.77
N ARG A 11 -12.14 -5.60 -11.72
CA ARG A 11 -13.48 -5.67 -12.33
C ARG A 11 -14.55 -6.14 -11.35
N ILE A 12 -14.22 -7.04 -10.43
CA ILE A 12 -15.14 -7.50 -9.38
C ILE A 12 -15.45 -6.31 -8.46
N ILE A 13 -14.41 -5.60 -8.01
CA ILE A 13 -14.53 -4.42 -7.14
C ILE A 13 -15.34 -3.31 -7.82
N GLN A 14 -15.12 -3.05 -9.12
CA GLN A 14 -15.87 -2.03 -9.88
C GLN A 14 -17.34 -2.36 -10.07
N ASN A 15 -17.69 -3.65 -10.20
CA ASN A 15 -19.05 -4.11 -10.46
C ASN A 15 -19.82 -4.46 -9.19
N ALA A 16 -19.20 -4.36 -8.01
CA ALA A 16 -19.84 -4.61 -6.74
C ALA A 16 -21.04 -3.68 -6.53
N ASP A 17 -22.20 -4.24 -6.18
CA ASP A 17 -23.37 -3.47 -5.83
C ASP A 17 -23.17 -2.84 -4.44
N ARG A 18 -23.11 -1.51 -4.41
CA ARG A 18 -22.92 -0.74 -3.17
C ARG A 18 -24.23 -0.27 -2.54
N SER A 19 -25.37 -0.56 -3.18
CA SER A 19 -26.67 -0.13 -2.66
C SER A 19 -26.95 -0.69 -1.27
N GLU A 20 -26.53 -1.92 -0.99
CA GLU A 20 -26.63 -2.54 0.35
C GLU A 20 -25.75 -1.83 1.40
N LEU A 21 -24.58 -1.33 1.00
CA LEU A 21 -23.69 -0.53 1.86
C LEU A 21 -24.30 0.86 2.17
N GLU A 22 -25.01 1.45 1.22
CA GLU A 22 -25.69 2.73 1.38
C GLU A 22 -26.92 2.66 2.29
N VAL A 23 -27.63 1.53 2.31
CA VAL A 23 -28.78 1.30 3.20
C VAL A 23 -28.32 1.21 4.65
N GLU A 24 -27.24 0.47 4.96
CA GLU A 24 -26.70 0.41 6.32
C GLU A 24 -26.15 1.75 6.82
N LYS A 25 -25.55 2.58 5.95
CA LYS A 25 -25.11 3.94 6.32
C LYS A 25 -26.26 4.79 6.89
N LYS A 26 -27.51 4.48 6.52
CA LYS A 26 -28.72 5.16 7.01
C LYS A 26 -29.31 4.51 8.27
N GLU A 27 -29.12 3.19 8.45
CA GLU A 27 -29.74 2.41 9.53
C GLU A 27 -28.81 2.11 10.72
N GLY A 28 -27.50 2.38 10.61
CA GLY A 28 -26.55 2.30 11.72
C GLY A 28 -26.09 0.89 12.11
N GLY A 29 -26.31 -0.11 11.26
CA GLY A 29 -25.74 -1.46 11.40
C GLY A 29 -24.29 -1.51 10.91
N SER A 30 -23.43 -2.29 11.58
CA SER A 30 -22.02 -2.50 11.19
C SER A 30 -21.75 -3.87 10.55
N ASN A 31 -22.74 -4.76 10.57
CA ASN A 31 -22.53 -6.18 10.30
C ASN A 31 -22.80 -6.56 8.83
N LEU A 32 -23.74 -5.93 8.13
CA LEU A 32 -23.99 -6.26 6.72
C LEU A 32 -22.92 -5.63 5.82
N ALA A 33 -22.51 -4.40 6.11
CA ALA A 33 -21.47 -3.70 5.35
C ALA A 33 -20.12 -4.42 5.46
N SER A 34 -19.78 -4.94 6.64
CA SER A 34 -18.59 -5.79 6.79
C SER A 34 -18.73 -7.11 6.03
N GLN A 35 -19.91 -7.76 6.02
CA GLN A 35 -20.13 -8.99 5.26
C GLN A 35 -20.04 -8.81 3.74
N VAL A 36 -20.70 -7.78 3.19
CA VAL A 36 -20.69 -7.47 1.75
C VAL A 36 -19.26 -7.22 1.28
N VAL A 37 -18.53 -6.45 2.07
CA VAL A 37 -17.13 -6.17 1.83
C VAL A 37 -16.29 -7.46 1.84
N THR A 38 -16.38 -8.26 2.90
CA THR A 38 -15.67 -9.55 2.98
C THR A 38 -15.96 -10.46 1.79
N GLU A 39 -17.20 -10.49 1.28
CA GLU A 39 -17.53 -11.26 0.08
C GLU A 39 -16.80 -10.72 -1.17
N ILE A 40 -16.68 -9.40 -1.31
CA ILE A 40 -15.96 -8.77 -2.42
C ILE A 40 -14.46 -9.06 -2.33
N ASP A 41 -13.86 -8.95 -1.14
CA ASP A 41 -12.48 -9.30 -0.85
C ASP A 41 -12.18 -10.77 -1.25
N LEU A 42 -13.04 -11.70 -0.82
CA LEU A 42 -12.92 -13.14 -1.13
C LEU A 42 -13.05 -13.41 -2.65
N GLN A 43 -14.00 -12.77 -3.32
CA GLN A 43 -14.18 -12.92 -4.78
C GLN A 43 -12.98 -12.35 -5.56
N ALA A 44 -12.47 -11.19 -5.14
CA ALA A 44 -11.30 -10.58 -5.73
C ALA A 44 -10.05 -11.46 -5.56
N GLN A 45 -9.81 -12.00 -4.35
CA GLN A 45 -8.72 -12.95 -4.11
C GLN A 45 -8.87 -14.21 -4.96
N ALA A 46 -10.07 -14.78 -5.05
CA ALA A 46 -10.32 -15.97 -5.87
C ALA A 46 -9.98 -15.72 -7.35
N ALA A 47 -10.34 -14.55 -7.89
CA ALA A 47 -9.99 -14.18 -9.27
C ALA A 47 -8.48 -13.98 -9.48
N ILE A 48 -7.78 -13.44 -8.49
CA ILE A 48 -6.31 -13.34 -8.52
C ILE A 48 -5.69 -14.73 -8.53
N LEU A 49 -6.11 -15.60 -7.62
CA LEU A 49 -5.58 -16.94 -7.46
C LEU A 49 -5.89 -17.85 -8.65
N ASP A 50 -7.03 -17.72 -9.32
CA ASP A 50 -7.31 -18.46 -10.56
C ASP A 50 -6.24 -18.19 -11.63
N ILE A 51 -5.78 -16.94 -11.73
CA ILE A 51 -4.77 -16.52 -12.71
C ILE A 51 -3.34 -16.85 -12.24
N LEU A 52 -3.04 -16.74 -10.94
CA LEU A 52 -1.69 -16.91 -10.41
C LEU A 52 -1.37 -18.34 -9.95
N SER A 53 -2.35 -19.18 -9.62
CA SER A 53 -2.14 -20.57 -9.18
C SER A 53 -1.31 -21.44 -10.14
N PRO A 54 -1.42 -21.30 -11.48
CA PRO A 54 -0.53 -22.00 -12.40
C PRO A 54 0.96 -21.66 -12.18
N THR A 55 1.25 -20.44 -11.73
CA THR A 55 2.62 -19.99 -11.43
C THR A 55 3.15 -20.55 -10.12
N LEU A 56 2.29 -20.74 -9.11
CA LEU A 56 2.66 -21.36 -7.83
C LEU A 56 3.29 -22.73 -8.04
N LYS A 57 2.64 -23.58 -8.87
CA LYS A 57 3.14 -24.92 -9.19
C LYS A 57 4.32 -24.90 -10.16
N LYS A 58 4.25 -24.08 -11.21
CA LYS A 58 5.26 -24.08 -12.27
C LYS A 58 6.63 -23.59 -11.79
N PHE A 59 6.65 -22.61 -10.90
CA PHE A 59 7.87 -21.97 -10.41
C PHE A 59 8.17 -22.27 -8.93
N ASP A 60 7.42 -23.19 -8.32
CA ASP A 60 7.56 -23.58 -6.91
C ASP A 60 7.52 -22.38 -5.95
N LEU A 61 6.50 -21.53 -6.10
CA LEU A 61 6.34 -20.30 -5.32
C LEU A 61 5.47 -20.53 -4.08
N GLY A 62 5.76 -19.81 -3.01
CA GLY A 62 4.88 -19.70 -1.85
C GLY A 62 3.72 -18.71 -2.08
N LEU A 63 2.86 -18.59 -1.07
CA LEU A 63 1.72 -17.67 -1.07
C LEU A 63 1.55 -17.04 0.31
N LEU A 64 1.32 -15.73 0.32
CA LEU A 64 0.81 -14.96 1.44
C LEU A 64 -0.30 -14.07 0.89
N ALA A 65 -1.53 -14.28 1.33
CA ALA A 65 -2.67 -13.47 0.88
C ALA A 65 -3.55 -13.15 2.08
N GLU A 66 -4.08 -11.93 2.15
CA GLU A 66 -4.84 -11.43 3.29
C GLU A 66 -6.01 -12.34 3.70
N GLU A 67 -6.83 -12.74 2.72
CA GLU A 67 -8.03 -13.55 2.95
C GLU A 67 -7.73 -15.06 2.95
N SER A 68 -6.49 -15.44 3.22
CA SER A 68 -6.04 -16.84 3.29
C SER A 68 -5.18 -17.06 4.53
N ASN A 69 -5.26 -18.27 5.08
CA ASN A 69 -4.31 -18.66 6.12
C ASN A 69 -2.89 -18.73 5.52
N ASP A 70 -1.92 -18.12 6.19
CA ASP A 70 -0.50 -18.29 5.88
C ASP A 70 -0.11 -19.76 6.10
N ASP A 71 0.17 -20.48 5.02
CA ASP A 71 0.56 -21.89 5.05
C ASP A 71 2.05 -22.08 5.36
N GLY A 72 2.79 -20.99 5.61
CA GLY A 72 4.21 -20.97 5.91
C GLY A 72 5.11 -21.22 4.70
N SER A 73 4.55 -21.39 3.50
CA SER A 73 5.33 -21.63 2.28
C SER A 73 6.30 -20.50 1.96
N ARG A 74 5.97 -19.25 2.34
CA ARG A 74 6.83 -18.07 2.18
C ARG A 74 8.17 -18.14 2.92
N PHE A 75 8.29 -19.02 3.93
CA PHE A 75 9.54 -19.25 4.66
C PHE A 75 10.41 -20.36 4.07
N ILE A 76 9.85 -21.16 3.17
CA ILE A 76 10.49 -22.35 2.60
C ILE A 76 10.94 -22.05 1.17
N LYS A 77 10.03 -21.51 0.36
CA LYS A 77 10.23 -21.23 -1.07
C LYS A 77 11.10 -20.00 -1.28
N ASP A 78 11.82 -19.96 -2.41
CA ASP A 78 12.72 -18.85 -2.73
C ASP A 78 11.96 -17.54 -3.02
N TYR A 79 10.73 -17.65 -3.51
CA TYR A 79 9.84 -16.52 -3.78
C TYR A 79 8.39 -16.89 -3.43
N PHE A 80 7.58 -15.88 -3.15
CA PHE A 80 6.15 -16.04 -2.87
C PHE A 80 5.35 -14.87 -3.44
N TRP A 81 4.10 -15.14 -3.81
CA TRP A 81 3.13 -14.07 -4.08
C TRP A 81 2.63 -13.51 -2.75
N CYS A 82 2.65 -12.19 -2.62
CA CYS A 82 2.09 -11.44 -1.51
C CYS A 82 0.92 -10.60 -2.03
N ILE A 83 -0.29 -10.80 -1.52
CA ILE A 83 -1.53 -10.29 -2.13
C ILE A 83 -2.43 -9.64 -1.09
N ASP A 84 -2.89 -8.43 -1.42
CA ASP A 84 -4.08 -7.82 -0.86
C ASP A 84 -5.11 -7.67 -1.99
N PRO A 85 -6.26 -8.36 -1.91
CA PRO A 85 -7.27 -8.29 -2.95
C PRO A 85 -7.99 -6.92 -3.01
N LEU A 86 -8.07 -6.17 -1.90
CA LEU A 86 -8.73 -4.87 -1.77
C LEU A 86 -8.21 -4.11 -0.54
N ASP A 87 -7.04 -3.47 -0.68
CA ASP A 87 -6.54 -2.51 0.30
C ASP A 87 -7.49 -1.31 0.35
N GLY A 88 -7.68 -0.73 1.53
CA GLY A 88 -8.55 0.43 1.71
C GLY A 88 -10.04 0.07 1.71
N THR A 89 -10.37 -1.14 2.13
CA THR A 89 -11.72 -1.69 2.34
C THR A 89 -12.74 -0.69 2.92
N LEU A 90 -12.35 0.11 3.92
CA LEU A 90 -13.22 1.13 4.53
C LEU A 90 -13.50 2.31 3.59
N ALA A 91 -12.52 2.73 2.78
CA ALA A 91 -12.74 3.75 1.77
C ALA A 91 -13.62 3.22 0.64
N PHE A 92 -13.42 1.96 0.24
CA PHE A 92 -14.32 1.29 -0.70
C PHE A 92 -15.77 1.30 -0.21
N SER A 93 -16.02 0.92 1.04
CA SER A 93 -17.39 0.86 1.58
C SER A 93 -18.05 2.22 1.76
N ARG A 94 -17.26 3.29 1.85
CA ARG A 94 -17.73 4.68 1.95
C ARG A 94 -17.85 5.40 0.61
N ASP A 95 -17.50 4.73 -0.49
CA ASP A 95 -17.32 5.34 -1.81
C ASP A 95 -16.34 6.53 -1.82
N GLU A 96 -15.25 6.39 -1.06
CA GLU A 96 -14.15 7.34 -0.98
C GLU A 96 -12.97 6.92 -1.86
N ASP A 97 -12.00 7.80 -2.05
CA ASP A 97 -10.74 7.48 -2.74
C ASP A 97 -9.79 6.68 -1.82
N GLY A 98 -8.85 5.97 -2.45
CA GLY A 98 -7.74 5.32 -1.74
C GLY A 98 -7.89 3.81 -1.53
N TYR A 99 -8.67 3.10 -2.33
CA TYR A 99 -8.65 1.62 -2.34
C TYR A 99 -7.99 1.06 -3.59
N SER A 100 -7.37 -0.11 -3.49
CA SER A 100 -6.66 -0.74 -4.62
C SER A 100 -6.47 -2.24 -4.47
N VAL A 101 -6.19 -2.92 -5.59
CA VAL A 101 -5.66 -4.30 -5.57
C VAL A 101 -4.14 -4.22 -5.50
N SER A 102 -3.49 -4.97 -4.59
CA SER A 102 -2.03 -5.04 -4.44
C SER A 102 -1.53 -6.46 -4.63
N ILE A 103 -0.55 -6.63 -5.53
CA ILE A 103 0.08 -7.92 -5.81
C ILE A 103 1.59 -7.74 -5.94
N ALA A 104 2.35 -8.44 -5.11
CA ALA A 104 3.81 -8.45 -5.17
C ALA A 104 4.37 -9.87 -5.32
N LEU A 105 5.48 -10.02 -6.04
CA LEU A 105 6.35 -11.19 -5.91
C LEU A 105 7.52 -10.80 -5.02
N VAL A 106 7.70 -11.51 -3.91
CA VAL A 106 8.71 -11.20 -2.88
C VAL A 106 9.64 -12.41 -2.74
N SER A 107 10.95 -12.19 -2.61
CA SER A 107 11.90 -13.25 -2.29
C SER A 107 11.83 -13.63 -0.82
N ARG A 108 12.36 -14.81 -0.48
CA ARG A 108 12.37 -15.32 0.89
C ARG A 108 13.06 -14.40 1.90
N ASP A 109 14.00 -13.56 1.47
CA ASP A 109 14.65 -12.57 2.34
C ASP A 109 13.84 -11.28 2.54
N GLY A 110 12.63 -11.19 1.98
CA GLY A 110 11.78 -10.01 2.05
C GLY A 110 12.00 -9.01 0.93
N THR A 111 12.93 -9.23 -0.02
CA THR A 111 13.11 -8.29 -1.12
C THR A 111 11.93 -8.34 -2.11
N PRO A 112 11.21 -7.24 -2.36
CA PRO A 112 10.15 -7.22 -3.36
C PRO A 112 10.78 -7.15 -4.77
N ILE A 113 10.34 -8.03 -5.66
CA ILE A 113 10.91 -8.24 -7.00
C ILE A 113 9.98 -7.72 -8.10
N ILE A 114 8.67 -7.97 -7.95
CA ILE A 114 7.63 -7.50 -8.86
C ILE A 114 6.55 -6.85 -8.00
N GLY A 115 6.04 -5.70 -8.43
CA GLY A 115 4.90 -5.04 -7.79
C GLY A 115 3.86 -4.65 -8.84
N VAL A 116 2.59 -4.86 -8.52
CA VAL A 116 1.44 -4.41 -9.31
C VAL A 116 0.40 -3.86 -8.34
N VAL A 117 0.00 -2.61 -8.57
CA VAL A 117 -1.11 -1.96 -7.86
C VAL A 117 -2.14 -1.53 -8.90
N TYR A 118 -3.40 -1.88 -8.69
CA TYR A 118 -4.49 -1.43 -9.54
C TYR A 118 -5.51 -0.63 -8.74
N ASN A 119 -5.66 0.65 -9.08
CA ASN A 119 -6.72 1.51 -8.57
C ASN A 119 -7.97 1.34 -9.45
N PRO A 120 -9.04 0.69 -8.96
CA PRO A 120 -10.25 0.44 -9.75
C PRO A 120 -11.07 1.72 -9.96
N ARG A 121 -10.96 2.70 -9.08
CA ARG A 121 -11.71 3.96 -9.18
C ARG A 121 -11.23 4.81 -10.35
N THR A 122 -9.91 4.87 -10.56
CA THR A 122 -9.30 5.71 -11.61
C THR A 122 -8.83 4.92 -12.83
N ASN A 123 -8.97 3.59 -12.83
CA ASN A 123 -8.38 2.70 -13.84
C ASN A 123 -6.86 2.92 -14.00
N SER A 124 -6.16 3.18 -12.89
CA SER A 124 -4.71 3.35 -12.88
C SER A 124 -4.02 2.05 -12.49
N LEU A 125 -3.20 1.51 -13.39
CA LEU A 125 -2.39 0.32 -13.19
C LEU A 125 -0.93 0.72 -13.02
N TYR A 126 -0.42 0.62 -11.81
CA TYR A 126 0.98 0.83 -11.46
C TYR A 126 1.70 -0.50 -11.44
N HIS A 127 2.91 -0.57 -12.00
CA HIS A 127 3.71 -1.78 -11.91
C HIS A 127 5.20 -1.51 -12.02
N ALA A 128 5.99 -2.40 -11.43
CA ALA A 128 7.44 -2.38 -11.51
C ALA A 128 8.02 -3.79 -11.43
N ILE A 129 9.22 -3.94 -11.99
CA ILE A 129 10.10 -5.08 -11.77
C ILE A 129 11.43 -4.51 -11.29
N LYS A 130 12.01 -5.07 -10.23
CA LYS A 130 13.29 -4.61 -9.69
C LYS A 130 14.35 -4.49 -10.79
N GLY A 131 14.95 -3.29 -10.91
CA GLY A 131 15.93 -2.91 -11.92
C GLY A 131 15.39 -2.61 -13.32
N GLN A 132 14.07 -2.46 -13.50
CA GLN A 132 13.44 -2.23 -14.81
C GLN A 132 12.57 -0.97 -14.87
N GLY A 133 12.54 -0.18 -13.80
CA GLY A 133 11.73 1.03 -13.70
C GLY A 133 10.26 0.76 -13.34
N ALA A 134 9.58 1.83 -12.97
CA ALA A 134 8.15 1.84 -12.66
C ALA A 134 7.32 2.42 -13.81
N PHE A 135 6.07 1.96 -13.90
CA PHE A 135 5.14 2.35 -14.96
C PHE A 135 3.73 2.56 -14.40
N LYS A 136 3.02 3.54 -14.97
CA LYS A 136 1.59 3.79 -14.77
C LYS A 136 0.90 3.68 -16.12
N ASN A 137 -0.03 2.74 -16.28
CA ASN A 137 -0.73 2.46 -17.54
C ASN A 137 0.25 2.31 -18.72
N ASP A 138 1.29 1.49 -18.52
CA ASP A 138 2.37 1.19 -19.47
C ASP A 138 3.22 2.41 -19.91
N LYS A 139 3.06 3.57 -19.26
CA LYS A 139 3.94 4.74 -19.42
C LYS A 139 4.92 4.83 -18.26
N ALA A 140 6.14 5.30 -18.50
CA ALA A 140 7.13 5.51 -17.45
C ALA A 140 6.55 6.34 -16.31
N PHE A 141 6.82 5.92 -15.08
CA PHE A 141 6.31 6.52 -13.86
C PHE A 141 7.48 6.79 -12.94
N ASN A 142 7.85 8.07 -12.83
CA ASN A 142 8.96 8.52 -12.02
C ASN A 142 8.47 9.60 -11.07
N VAL A 143 9.16 9.72 -9.95
CA VAL A 143 9.04 10.86 -9.05
C VAL A 143 9.40 12.13 -9.81
N GLU A 144 8.55 13.14 -9.70
CA GLU A 144 8.76 14.48 -10.25
C GLU A 144 8.23 15.48 -9.23
N ASN A 145 9.05 16.46 -8.82
CA ASN A 145 8.60 17.54 -7.93
C ASN A 145 7.63 18.46 -8.69
N LYS A 146 6.34 18.31 -8.43
CA LYS A 146 5.26 19.07 -9.09
C LYS A 146 4.68 20.16 -8.21
N ASN A 147 4.85 20.03 -6.89
CA ASN A 147 4.24 20.90 -5.90
C ASN A 147 5.28 21.78 -5.21
N ASN A 148 4.84 22.94 -4.73
CA ASN A 148 5.62 23.88 -3.90
C ASN A 148 5.34 23.71 -2.39
N LYS A 149 4.57 22.68 -2.02
CA LYS A 149 4.23 22.30 -0.65
C LYS A 149 4.59 20.85 -0.40
N LEU A 150 4.84 20.52 0.86
CA LEU A 150 5.05 19.16 1.30
C LEU A 150 3.69 18.44 1.42
N THR A 151 3.41 17.47 0.56
CA THR A 151 2.15 16.71 0.67
C THR A 151 2.28 15.60 1.72
N LEU A 152 1.44 15.66 2.75
CA LEU A 152 1.32 14.63 3.79
C LEU A 152 0.14 13.71 3.45
N LEU A 153 0.47 12.47 3.06
CA LEU A 153 -0.47 11.38 2.84
C LEU A 153 -0.64 10.62 4.15
N TYR A 154 -1.89 10.28 4.50
CA TYR A 154 -2.19 9.53 5.72
C TYR A 154 -3.58 8.90 5.67
N ASP A 155 -3.76 7.86 6.48
CA ASP A 155 -5.08 7.31 6.79
C ASP A 155 -5.62 7.85 8.12
N GLN A 156 -6.89 7.56 8.41
CA GLN A 156 -7.59 8.07 9.59
C GLN A 156 -6.94 7.73 10.95
N SER A 157 -6.05 6.74 11.01
CA SER A 157 -5.33 6.41 12.24
C SER A 157 -4.29 7.48 12.62
N PHE A 158 -3.76 8.21 11.63
CA PHE A 158 -2.78 9.29 11.87
C PHE A 158 -3.36 10.43 12.72
N LEU A 159 -4.64 10.77 12.52
CA LEU A 159 -5.33 11.82 13.29
C LEU A 159 -5.51 11.49 14.78
N LYS A 160 -5.19 10.25 15.19
CA LYS A 160 -5.40 9.75 16.56
C LYS A 160 -4.10 9.45 17.29
N ILE A 161 -2.95 9.79 16.71
CA ILE A 161 -1.66 9.60 17.38
C ILE A 161 -1.54 10.59 18.54
N GLU A 162 -0.93 10.16 19.65
CA GLU A 162 -0.83 10.98 20.88
C GLU A 162 -0.03 12.27 20.67
N ASN A 163 0.94 12.26 19.74
CA ASN A 163 1.87 13.35 19.44
C ASN A 163 1.55 14.07 18.11
N TYR A 164 0.27 14.13 17.72
CA TYR A 164 -0.15 14.70 16.43
C TYR A 164 0.39 16.12 16.20
N ASP A 165 0.16 17.03 17.16
CA ASP A 165 0.58 18.43 17.02
C ASP A 165 2.10 18.58 16.89
N GLU A 166 2.86 17.80 17.66
CA GLU A 166 4.34 17.79 17.60
C GLU A 166 4.85 17.28 16.24
N GLU A 167 4.19 16.27 15.65
CA GLU A 167 4.57 15.77 14.33
C GLU A 167 4.24 16.75 13.22
N ILE A 168 3.09 17.42 13.28
CA ILE A 168 2.76 18.48 12.32
C ILE A 168 3.78 19.63 12.43
N GLU A 169 4.14 20.05 13.64
CA GLU A 169 5.18 21.08 13.84
C GLU A 169 6.51 20.66 13.24
N LYS A 170 6.91 19.40 13.42
CA LYS A 170 8.15 18.86 12.84
C LYS A 170 8.12 18.88 11.32
N LEU A 171 7.02 18.47 10.71
CA LEU A 171 6.86 18.48 9.26
C LEU A 171 6.80 19.91 8.69
N GLU A 172 6.23 20.87 9.44
CA GLU A 172 6.21 22.29 9.06
C GLU A 172 7.63 22.87 9.07
N ASN A 173 8.44 22.48 10.03
CA ASN A 173 9.86 22.86 10.07
C ASN A 173 10.64 22.25 8.91
N LEU A 174 10.40 20.96 8.59
CA LEU A 174 10.99 20.34 7.41
C LEU A 174 10.59 21.08 6.12
N ALA A 175 9.31 21.40 5.94
CA ALA A 175 8.84 22.14 4.77
C ALA A 175 9.58 23.47 4.62
N LYS A 176 9.74 24.23 5.71
CA LYS A 176 10.52 25.49 5.72
C LYS A 176 11.99 25.28 5.37
N GLU A 177 12.63 24.24 5.93
CA GLU A 177 14.03 23.90 5.64
C GLU A 177 14.25 23.52 4.16
N GLN A 178 13.23 22.97 3.50
CA GLN A 178 13.23 22.62 2.08
C GLN A 178 12.67 23.75 1.18
N GLU A 179 12.52 24.97 1.71
CA GLU A 179 12.00 26.15 0.99
C GLU A 179 10.59 25.95 0.39
N LEU A 180 9.77 25.10 1.00
CA LEU A 180 8.37 24.85 0.63
C LEU A 180 7.42 25.83 1.35
N GLU A 181 6.25 26.06 0.77
CA GLU A 181 5.23 27.00 1.28
C GLU A 181 4.44 26.47 2.49
N GLY A 182 4.76 25.28 3.00
CA GLY A 182 4.10 24.61 4.12
C GLY A 182 3.68 23.18 3.79
N ILE A 183 2.77 22.62 4.60
CA ILE A 183 2.21 21.28 4.39
C ILE A 183 0.86 21.35 3.66
N GLU A 184 0.63 20.38 2.78
CA GLU A 184 -0.68 20.05 2.23
C GLU A 184 -1.14 18.67 2.73
N HIS A 185 -2.27 18.63 3.44
CA HIS A 185 -2.85 17.38 3.92
C HIS A 185 -3.67 16.70 2.82
N SER A 186 -3.35 15.46 2.48
CA SER A 186 -4.05 14.68 1.44
C SER A 186 -4.42 13.29 1.97
N PRO A 187 -5.48 13.17 2.79
CA PRO A 187 -5.85 11.88 3.37
C PRO A 187 -6.42 10.93 2.31
N LEU A 188 -5.98 9.67 2.36
CA LEU A 188 -6.54 8.56 1.56
C LEU A 188 -6.83 7.37 2.47
N GLY A 189 -7.70 6.46 2.01
CA GLY A 189 -8.09 5.27 2.77
C GLY A 189 -6.95 4.28 3.04
N GLY A 190 -6.63 3.48 2.02
CA GLY A 190 -5.72 2.34 2.06
C GLY A 190 -4.25 2.72 2.02
N ALA A 191 -3.43 1.85 2.60
CA ALA A 191 -2.00 2.08 2.77
C ALA A 191 -1.24 2.04 1.43
N VAL A 192 -1.67 1.17 0.50
CA VAL A 192 -1.07 1.01 -0.81
C VAL A 192 -1.24 2.30 -1.61
N MET A 193 -2.45 2.86 -1.63
CA MET A 193 -2.71 4.11 -2.37
C MET A 193 -2.06 5.33 -1.72
N ASN A 194 -1.98 5.40 -0.39
CA ASN A 194 -1.18 6.43 0.27
C ASN A 194 0.29 6.38 -0.19
N ALA A 195 0.91 5.20 -0.21
CA ALA A 195 2.30 5.01 -0.64
C ALA A 195 2.52 5.29 -2.14
N ILE A 196 1.59 4.91 -3.03
CA ILE A 196 1.72 5.20 -4.47
C ILE A 196 1.52 6.69 -4.76
N THR A 197 0.61 7.34 -4.05
CA THR A 197 0.24 8.73 -4.31
C THR A 197 1.35 9.71 -3.91
N THR A 198 2.28 9.34 -3.02
CA THR A 198 3.47 10.15 -2.75
C THR A 198 4.26 10.42 -4.04
N ILE A 199 4.42 9.41 -4.91
CA ILE A 199 5.13 9.54 -6.19
C ILE A 199 4.40 10.52 -7.11
N GLU A 200 3.07 10.54 -7.08
CA GLU A 200 2.25 11.42 -7.94
C GLU A 200 2.29 12.89 -7.51
N LEU A 201 2.40 13.13 -6.20
CA LEU A 201 2.26 14.44 -5.57
C LEU A 201 3.57 14.98 -4.97
N ALA A 202 4.72 14.44 -5.37
CA ALA A 202 6.01 14.86 -4.83
C ALA A 202 6.22 16.39 -4.91
N PRO A 203 6.85 17.02 -3.90
CA PRO A 203 7.43 16.40 -2.70
C PRO A 203 6.36 15.94 -1.70
N ALA A 204 6.42 14.67 -1.30
CA ALA A 204 5.37 14.03 -0.52
C ALA A 204 5.90 12.92 0.38
N LEU A 205 5.20 12.67 1.49
CA LEU A 205 5.52 11.58 2.40
C LEU A 205 4.27 10.89 2.95
N TYR A 206 4.44 9.60 3.24
CA TYR A 206 3.49 8.74 3.93
C TYR A 206 4.25 7.89 4.93
N TYR A 207 3.76 7.78 6.16
CA TYR A 207 4.43 6.98 7.18
C TYR A 207 3.46 6.44 8.23
N LYS A 208 3.91 5.40 8.94
CA LYS A 208 3.30 4.90 10.16
C LYS A 208 4.38 4.69 11.20
N HIS A 209 4.14 5.19 12.41
CA HIS A 209 5.04 4.97 13.52
C HIS A 209 5.08 3.50 13.96
N PRO A 210 6.23 3.05 14.47
CA PRO A 210 6.30 1.83 15.27
C PRO A 210 5.36 1.93 16.47
N LYS A 211 4.69 0.83 16.83
CA LYS A 211 3.81 0.75 17.99
C LYS A 211 3.76 -0.67 18.57
N LYS A 212 3.40 -0.79 19.85
CA LYS A 212 3.36 -2.08 20.55
C LYS A 212 2.16 -2.92 20.14
N GLU A 213 1.06 -2.27 19.81
CA GLU A 213 -0.19 -2.89 19.39
C GLU A 213 -0.06 -3.43 17.96
N LEU A 214 -0.68 -4.57 17.70
CA LEU A 214 -0.76 -5.12 16.35
C LEU A 214 -1.47 -4.13 15.39
N GLY A 215 -1.10 -4.19 14.12
CA GLY A 215 -1.61 -3.32 13.06
C GLY A 215 -0.49 -2.52 12.40
N GLY A 216 -0.78 -1.27 12.03
CA GLY A 216 0.19 -0.46 11.27
C GLY A 216 0.31 -0.90 9.81
N GLY A 217 -0.72 -1.61 9.31
CA GLY A 217 -0.71 -2.30 8.02
C GLY A 217 0.02 -3.64 8.09
N SER A 218 -0.14 -4.42 7.04
CA SER A 218 0.44 -5.75 6.87
C SER A 218 1.46 -5.77 5.73
N ILE A 219 2.25 -6.84 5.61
CA ILE A 219 3.26 -7.01 4.55
C ILE A 219 2.65 -6.77 3.15
N TRP A 220 1.42 -7.24 2.90
CA TRP A 220 0.73 -7.10 1.61
C TRP A 220 0.36 -5.65 1.25
N ASP A 221 0.19 -4.77 2.24
CA ASP A 221 -0.09 -3.34 2.07
C ASP A 221 1.13 -2.57 1.50
N PHE A 222 2.33 -3.11 1.69
CA PHE A 222 3.59 -2.39 1.41
C PHE A 222 4.49 -3.09 0.41
N ALA A 223 4.34 -4.39 0.18
CA ALA A 223 5.26 -5.15 -0.68
C ALA A 223 5.23 -4.67 -2.14
N ALA A 224 4.06 -4.45 -2.72
CA ALA A 224 3.95 -4.02 -4.12
C ALA A 224 4.35 -2.55 -4.29
N SER A 225 3.89 -1.69 -3.39
CA SER A 225 4.20 -0.27 -3.35
C SER A 225 5.68 -0.02 -3.09
N SER A 226 6.37 -0.82 -2.27
CA SER A 226 7.83 -0.71 -2.02
C SER A 226 8.66 -0.83 -3.29
N VAL A 227 8.48 -1.88 -4.09
CA VAL A 227 9.24 -2.03 -5.35
C VAL A 227 8.83 -0.98 -6.39
N ILE A 228 7.55 -0.62 -6.49
CA ILE A 228 7.11 0.45 -7.39
C ILE A 228 7.77 1.78 -7.00
N HIS A 229 7.81 2.09 -5.72
CA HIS A 229 8.35 3.34 -5.19
C HIS A 229 9.86 3.44 -5.41
N SER A 230 10.61 2.37 -5.12
CA SER A 230 12.05 2.30 -5.41
C SER A 230 12.35 2.49 -6.90
N GLU A 231 11.60 1.80 -7.76
CA GLU A 231 11.81 1.85 -9.22
C GLU A 231 11.33 3.16 -9.87
N ALA A 232 10.48 3.93 -9.19
CA ALA A 232 10.09 5.29 -9.60
C ALA A 232 11.09 6.35 -9.15
N GLY A 233 12.14 5.99 -8.41
CA GLY A 233 13.12 6.93 -7.85
C GLY A 233 12.73 7.53 -6.49
N GLY A 234 11.71 7.00 -5.82
CA GLY A 234 11.36 7.38 -4.46
C GLY A 234 12.09 6.52 -3.41
N GLN A 235 12.11 6.98 -2.16
CA GLN A 235 12.73 6.28 -1.02
C GLN A 235 11.67 5.61 -0.15
N ASN A 236 11.88 4.35 0.24
CA ASN A 236 11.05 3.67 1.22
C ASN A 236 11.89 2.81 2.17
N SER A 237 11.47 2.73 3.42
CA SER A 237 12.18 2.04 4.49
C SER A 237 11.21 1.74 5.64
N ASN A 238 11.68 1.01 6.65
CA ASN A 238 11.07 1.10 7.96
C ASN A 238 11.22 2.53 8.53
N PHE A 239 10.58 2.83 9.65
CA PHE A 239 10.59 4.17 10.23
C PHE A 239 11.99 4.65 10.68
N TYR A 240 12.93 3.71 10.86
CA TYR A 240 14.30 3.95 11.29
C TYR A 240 15.29 4.12 10.14
N GLY A 241 14.87 3.93 8.88
CA GLY A 241 15.69 4.07 7.68
C GLY A 241 16.31 2.76 7.17
N ASP A 242 16.08 1.63 7.82
CA ASP A 242 16.51 0.31 7.34
C ASP A 242 15.49 -0.28 6.34
N PRO A 243 15.87 -1.27 5.52
CA PRO A 243 14.92 -1.92 4.60
C PRO A 243 13.67 -2.46 5.30
N LEU A 244 12.52 -2.39 4.62
CA LEU A 244 11.26 -2.97 5.14
C LEU A 244 11.39 -4.49 5.33
N ASP A 245 11.02 -4.99 6.51
CA ASP A 245 10.94 -6.44 6.77
C ASP A 245 9.63 -7.02 6.20
N LEU A 246 9.67 -7.37 4.91
CA LEU A 246 8.53 -7.90 4.17
C LEU A 246 8.46 -9.44 4.15
N ASN A 247 9.18 -10.13 5.04
CA ASN A 247 9.00 -11.59 5.22
C ASN A 247 9.24 -12.08 6.65
N ARG A 248 9.04 -11.25 7.68
CA ARG A 248 9.17 -11.64 9.09
C ARG A 248 8.28 -12.83 9.46
N ALA A 249 8.73 -13.66 10.41
CA ALA A 249 8.08 -14.93 10.73
C ALA A 249 7.01 -14.87 11.83
N ASP A 250 7.08 -13.86 12.69
CA ASP A 250 6.29 -13.74 13.91
C ASP A 250 4.96 -12.97 13.72
N SER A 251 4.83 -12.19 12.65
CA SER A 251 3.60 -11.46 12.31
C SER A 251 3.54 -11.08 10.84
N SER A 252 2.34 -10.83 10.30
CA SER A 252 2.19 -10.10 9.04
C SER A 252 2.16 -8.58 9.24
N PHE A 253 1.98 -8.09 10.48
CA PHE A 253 1.83 -6.67 10.76
C PHE A 253 3.18 -5.93 10.78
N MET A 254 3.15 -4.68 10.31
CA MET A 254 4.32 -3.80 10.20
C MET A 254 4.51 -2.88 11.41
N ASN A 255 3.71 -3.00 12.47
CA ASN A 255 3.81 -2.16 13.67
C ASN A 255 5.16 -2.19 14.39
N HIS A 256 5.96 -3.26 14.26
CA HIS A 256 7.23 -3.41 14.99
C HIS A 256 8.27 -2.32 14.67
N GLU A 257 8.38 -1.93 13.40
CA GLU A 257 9.37 -0.95 12.94
C GLU A 257 8.73 0.19 12.13
N GLY A 258 7.41 0.15 11.94
CA GLY A 258 6.69 1.14 11.15
C GLY A 258 7.13 1.13 9.68
N VAL A 259 6.64 2.11 8.93
CA VAL A 259 6.96 2.27 7.51
C VAL A 259 7.07 3.74 7.17
N ILE A 260 7.81 4.05 6.11
CA ILE A 260 7.85 5.38 5.51
C ILE A 260 8.12 5.30 4.01
N PHE A 261 7.44 6.15 3.27
CA PHE A 261 7.56 6.39 1.84
C PHE A 261 7.78 7.88 1.64
N VAL A 262 8.84 8.25 0.92
CA VAL A 262 9.26 9.63 0.67
C VAL A 262 9.55 9.82 -0.80
N ALA A 263 8.79 10.69 -1.46
CA ALA A 263 8.97 11.03 -2.86
C ALA A 263 9.32 12.50 -3.02
N GLY A 264 10.24 12.80 -3.91
CA GLY A 264 10.74 14.14 -4.20
C GLY A 264 12.06 14.44 -3.50
N ASP A 265 12.53 15.67 -3.67
CA ASP A 265 13.82 16.13 -3.14
C ASP A 265 13.68 16.55 -1.66
N ILE A 266 13.19 15.64 -0.82
CA ILE A 266 13.06 15.85 0.63
C ILE A 266 13.75 14.71 1.39
N PRO A 267 14.43 15.00 2.51
CA PRO A 267 15.07 13.98 3.32
C PRO A 267 14.05 13.16 4.11
N HIS A 268 14.44 11.95 4.50
CA HIS A 268 13.68 11.18 5.49
C HIS A 268 13.64 11.93 6.84
N PRO A 269 12.47 12.39 7.34
CA PRO A 269 12.40 13.37 8.44
C PRO A 269 12.91 12.86 9.80
N TRP A 270 12.92 11.55 10.01
CA TRP A 270 13.38 10.91 11.26
C TRP A 270 14.74 10.20 11.14
N HIS A 271 15.35 10.17 9.96
CA HIS A 271 16.66 9.54 9.78
C HIS A 271 17.73 10.60 9.99
N LYS A 272 18.54 10.46 11.05
CA LYS A 272 19.71 11.33 11.21
C LYS A 272 20.70 11.01 10.09
N GLN A 273 20.97 11.97 9.21
CA GLN A 273 22.15 11.88 8.34
C GLN A 273 23.37 11.68 9.26
N ARG A 274 24.06 10.56 9.09
CA ARG A 274 25.33 10.28 9.77
C ARG A 274 26.42 11.20 9.26
#